data_AF-A0A4Q8TL99-F1
#
_entry.id   AF-A0A4Q8TL99-F1
#
_cell.length_a   1.000
_cell.length_b   1.000
_cell.length_c   1.000
_cell.angle_alpha   90.00
_cell.angle_beta   90.00
_cell.angle_gamma   90.00
#
_symmetry.space_group_name_H-M   'P 1'
#
loop_
_entity.id
_entity.type
_entity.pdbx_description
1 polymer ?
#
loop_
_entity_poly.entity_id
_entity_poly.type
_entity_poly.pdbx_seq_one_letter_code
_entity_poly.pdbx_strand_id
1 'polypeptide(L)'
;MYIGAAGERNGKGVRGRLRIYSSGKGATSGLGKHAMDRALADPAWVKELLQQAEAGTADKVESVARRAIDRLDGEIRWVTCVHRKAAIVLESALLKKHAATVWNVVGVPKDADS
;
A
#
# COMPACT_ATOMS: atom_id res chain seq x y z
N MET A 1 2.87 -9.25 -2.57
CA MET A 1 1.50 -8.82 -2.93
C MET A 1 0.85 -8.13 -1.75
N TYR A 2 0.17 -7.00 -1.95
CA TYR A 2 -0.66 -6.40 -0.90
C TYR A 2 -2.11 -6.90 -1.03
N ILE A 3 -2.74 -7.31 0.07
CA ILE A 3 -4.12 -7.77 0.08
C ILE A 3 -4.94 -6.89 1.02
N GLY A 4 -6.12 -6.46 0.57
CA GLY A 4 -7.19 -6.29 1.55
C GLY A 4 -8.51 -5.72 1.07
N ALA A 5 -9.50 -5.73 1.97
CA ALA A 5 -10.87 -5.33 1.70
C ALA A 5 -11.07 -3.81 1.66
N ALA A 6 -11.55 -3.27 0.54
CA ALA A 6 -12.02 -1.89 0.50
C ALA A 6 -13.48 -1.86 0.97
N GLY A 7 -13.73 -1.39 2.19
CA GLY A 7 -15.10 -1.06 2.64
C GLY A 7 -15.62 0.18 1.91
N GLU A 8 -16.87 0.55 2.16
CA GLU A 8 -17.45 1.84 1.74
C GLU A 8 -16.78 3.00 2.48
N ARG A 9 -15.49 3.26 2.21
CA ARG A 9 -14.83 4.50 2.62
C ARG A 9 -15.41 5.62 1.75
N ASN A 10 -16.50 6.22 2.20
CA ASN A 10 -17.27 7.25 1.50
C ASN A 10 -17.81 6.79 0.13
N GLY A 11 -18.21 5.52 -0.01
CA GLY A 11 -18.76 4.97 -1.26
C GLY A 11 -17.79 4.88 -2.44
N LYS A 12 -16.47 5.05 -2.24
CA LYS A 12 -15.48 5.06 -3.33
C LYS A 12 -14.80 3.71 -3.59
N GLY A 13 -15.19 2.66 -2.88
CA GLY A 13 -14.66 1.30 -3.03
C GLY A 13 -13.13 1.25 -3.14
N VAL A 14 -12.63 0.55 -4.16
CA VAL A 14 -11.19 0.40 -4.44
C VAL A 14 -10.47 1.74 -4.62
N ARG A 15 -11.08 2.73 -5.31
CA ARG A 15 -10.50 4.06 -5.50
C ARG A 15 -10.31 4.79 -4.17
N GLY A 16 -11.26 4.63 -3.24
CA GLY A 16 -11.17 5.18 -1.89
C GLY A 16 -10.00 4.59 -1.10
N ARG A 17 -9.76 3.28 -1.24
CA ARG A 17 -8.62 2.62 -0.59
C ARG A 17 -7.28 3.04 -1.21
N LEU A 18 -7.20 3.17 -2.53
CA LEU A 18 -5.98 3.56 -3.22
C LEU A 18 -5.60 5.03 -3.00
N ARG A 19 -6.56 5.89 -2.64
CA ARG A 19 -6.32 7.33 -2.44
C ARG A 19 -5.19 7.65 -1.46
N ILE A 20 -5.03 6.85 -0.39
CA ILE A 20 -3.96 7.08 0.60
C ILE A 20 -2.56 6.86 -0.01
N TYR A 21 -2.45 5.92 -0.94
CA TYR A 21 -1.22 5.59 -1.65
C TYR A 21 -0.97 6.58 -2.78
N SER A 22 -2.01 6.88 -3.57
CA SER A 22 -1.93 7.88 -4.63
C SER A 22 -1.73 9.31 -4.10
N SER A 23 -1.88 9.57 -2.80
CA SER A 23 -1.55 10.87 -2.20
C SER A 23 -0.24 10.87 -1.40
N GLY A 24 0.52 9.77 -1.40
CA GLY A 24 1.76 9.63 -0.63
C GLY A 24 1.61 9.48 0.89
N LYS A 25 0.39 9.61 1.42
CA LYS A 25 0.10 9.56 2.86
C LYS A 25 0.24 8.16 3.47
N GLY A 26 0.33 7.13 2.63
CA GLY A 26 0.54 5.74 3.03
C GLY A 26 2.00 5.32 3.22
N ALA A 27 2.96 6.25 3.19
CA ALA A 27 4.40 5.96 3.19
C ALA A 27 4.88 5.03 4.32
N THR A 28 4.19 5.03 5.46
CA THR A 28 4.60 4.26 6.65
C THR A 28 3.70 3.05 6.93
N SER A 29 2.76 2.70 6.05
CA SER A 29 1.89 1.53 6.25
C SER A 29 1.59 0.73 4.98
N GLY A 30 1.45 -0.59 5.14
CA GLY A 30 0.98 -1.50 4.09
C GLY A 30 1.79 -1.40 2.79
N LEU A 31 1.09 -1.23 1.67
CA LEU A 31 1.71 -1.09 0.33
C LEU A 31 2.73 0.05 0.27
N GLY A 32 2.39 1.23 0.83
CA GLY A 32 3.26 2.40 0.74
C GLY A 32 4.57 2.22 1.51
N LYS A 33 4.51 1.59 2.69
CA LYS A 33 5.73 1.22 3.43
C LYS A 33 6.60 0.26 2.63
N HIS A 34 6.01 -0.82 2.11
CA HIS A 34 6.75 -1.79 1.33
C HIS A 34 7.43 -1.16 0.11
N ALA A 35 6.72 -0.30 -0.62
CA ALA A 35 7.25 0.45 -1.74
C ALA A 35 8.45 1.32 -1.33
N MET A 36 8.28 2.07 -0.24
CA MET A 36 9.28 2.98 0.28
C MET A 36 10.53 2.24 0.78
N ASP A 37 10.36 1.16 1.56
CA ASP A 37 11.48 0.34 2.04
C ASP A 37 12.29 -0.23 0.88
N ARG A 38 11.61 -0.76 -0.15
CA ARG A 38 12.26 -1.29 -1.36
C ARG A 38 12.99 -0.21 -2.14
N ALA A 39 12.40 0.98 -2.26
CA ALA A 39 13.03 2.09 -2.95
C ALA A 39 14.26 2.59 -2.18
N LEU A 40 14.16 2.76 -0.86
CA LEU A 40 15.29 3.17 0.00
C LEU A 40 16.44 2.16 0.02
N ALA A 41 16.15 0.88 -0.23
CA ALA A 41 17.17 -0.14 -0.39
C ALA A 41 17.92 -0.09 -1.74
N ASP A 42 17.47 0.73 -2.71
CA ASP A 42 18.14 0.95 -4.00
C ASP A 42 19.12 2.13 -3.91
N PRO A 43 20.45 1.89 -3.94
CA PRO A 43 21.44 2.95 -3.80
C PRO A 43 21.37 4.00 -4.93
N ALA A 44 20.96 3.60 -6.14
CA ALA A 44 20.85 4.53 -7.25
C ALA A 44 19.73 5.56 -6.99
N TRP A 45 18.61 5.08 -6.46
CA TRP A 45 17.49 5.97 -6.10
C TRP A 45 17.83 6.89 -4.95
N VAL A 46 18.52 6.40 -3.91
CA VAL A 46 18.96 7.24 -2.80
C VAL A 46 19.93 8.33 -3.28
N LYS A 47 20.81 8.00 -4.23
CA LYS A 47 21.72 8.98 -4.86
C LYS A 47 20.96 10.05 -5.64
N GLU A 48 19.91 9.70 -6.38
CA GLU A 48 19.04 10.67 -7.05
C GLU A 48 18.39 11.63 -6.05
N LEU A 49 17.88 11.12 -4.93
CA LEU A 49 17.27 11.95 -3.88
C LEU A 49 18.30 12.90 -3.24
N LEU A 50 19.53 12.42 -3.01
CA LEU A 50 20.63 13.25 -2.53
C LEU A 50 20.95 14.39 -3.51
N GLN A 51 21.09 14.08 -4.80
CA GLN A 51 21.37 15.09 -5.83
C GLN A 51 20.26 16.16 -5.91
N GLN A 52 18.99 15.75 -5.79
CA GLN A 52 17.87 16.69 -5.73
C GLN A 52 17.97 17.63 -4.52
N ALA A 53 18.35 17.09 -3.36
CA ALA A 53 18.53 17.87 -2.14
C ALA A 53 19.70 18.84 -2.24
N GLU A 54 20.86 18.40 -2.76
CA GLU A 54 22.03 19.24 -3.01
C GLU A 54 21.72 20.37 -4.00
N ALA A 55 20.87 20.11 -5.00
CA ALA A 55 20.41 21.11 -5.97
C ALA A 55 19.32 22.06 -5.42
N GLY A 56 18.89 21.92 -4.15
CA GLY A 56 17.83 22.75 -3.56
C GLY A 56 16.42 22.42 -4.07
N THR A 57 16.24 21.25 -4.68
CA THR A 57 14.97 20.78 -5.28
C THR A 57 14.40 19.55 -4.58
N ALA A 58 14.70 19.38 -3.29
CA ALA A 58 14.21 18.27 -2.48
C ALA A 58 12.67 18.19 -2.51
N ASP A 59 12.16 17.01 -2.85
CA ASP A 59 10.73 16.73 -2.85
C ASP A 59 10.16 16.58 -1.42
N LYS A 60 8.86 16.80 -1.28
CA LYS A 60 8.14 16.47 -0.04
C LYS A 60 8.05 14.96 0.15
N VAL A 61 7.95 14.51 1.41
CA VAL A 61 7.82 13.10 1.77
C VAL A 61 6.68 12.41 0.99
N GLU A 62 5.53 13.06 0.83
CA GLU A 62 4.40 12.49 0.09
C GLU A 62 4.72 12.28 -1.39
N SER A 63 5.46 13.20 -2.01
CA SER A 63 5.89 13.07 -3.41
C SER A 63 6.88 11.91 -3.56
N VAL A 64 7.86 11.82 -2.67
CA VAL A 64 8.85 10.73 -2.65
C VAL A 64 8.16 9.38 -2.44
N ALA A 65 7.22 9.29 -1.49
CA ALA A 65 6.45 8.08 -1.22
C ALA A 65 5.59 7.65 -2.42
N ARG A 66 5.00 8.61 -3.15
CA ARG A 66 4.26 8.30 -4.38
C ARG A 66 5.19 7.78 -5.48
N ARG A 67 6.34 8.42 -5.70
CA ARG A 67 7.37 7.95 -6.64
C ARG A 67 7.82 6.52 -6.32
N ALA A 68 7.97 6.18 -5.04
CA ALA A 68 8.31 4.81 -4.63
C ALA A 68 7.23 3.78 -5.00
N ILE A 69 5.95 4.15 -4.91
CA ILE A 69 4.82 3.30 -5.34
C ILE A 69 4.81 3.18 -6.87
N ASP A 70 5.03 4.28 -7.61
CA ASP A 70 5.06 4.26 -9.07
C ASP A 70 6.17 3.33 -9.59
N ARG A 71 7.33 3.32 -8.92
CA ARG A 71 8.46 2.41 -9.21
C ARG A 71 8.17 0.92 -8.96
N LEU A 72 7.16 0.58 -8.16
CA LEU A 72 6.78 -0.84 -7.98
C LEU A 72 6.15 -1.43 -9.23
N ASP A 73 5.62 -0.60 -10.13
CA ASP A 73 4.94 -1.00 -11.37
C ASP A 73 3.92 -2.15 -11.15
N GLY A 74 3.11 -1.99 -10.09
CA GLY A 74 2.22 -3.04 -9.61
C GLY A 74 0.87 -3.06 -10.31
N GLU A 75 0.38 -4.25 -10.65
CA GLU A 75 -1.01 -4.46 -11.07
C GLU A 75 -1.98 -4.48 -9.89
N ILE A 76 -3.21 -4.03 -10.13
CA ILE A 76 -4.30 -4.09 -9.15
C ILE A 76 -5.38 -5.04 -9.66
N ARG A 77 -5.78 -5.97 -8.80
CA ARG A 77 -6.93 -6.87 -9.02
C ARG A 77 -7.90 -6.74 -7.86
N TRP A 78 -9.20 -6.75 -8.16
CA TRP A 78 -10.25 -6.68 -7.14
C TRP A 78 -11.42 -7.56 -7.53
N VAL A 79 -12.22 -7.92 -6.53
CA VAL A 79 -13.50 -8.59 -6.71
C VAL A 79 -14.53 -7.90 -5.82
N THR A 80 -15.74 -7.73 -6.35
CA THR A 80 -16.86 -7.16 -5.60
C THR A 80 -17.48 -8.25 -4.73
N CYS A 81 -17.69 -7.96 -3.45
CA CYS A 81 -18.35 -8.85 -2.50
C CYS A 81 -19.74 -8.31 -2.16
N VAL A 82 -20.74 -9.19 -2.08
CA VAL A 82 -22.14 -8.81 -1.81
C VAL A 82 -22.31 -8.15 -0.44
N HIS A 83 -21.57 -8.60 0.57
CA HIS A 83 -21.59 -8.03 1.92
C HIS A 83 -20.20 -8.01 2.55
N ARG A 84 -20.01 -7.13 3.55
CA ARG A 84 -18.73 -6.96 4.27
C ARG A 84 -18.14 -8.28 4.79
N LYS A 85 -18.99 -9.17 5.32
CA LYS A 85 -18.55 -10.48 5.85
C LYS A 85 -17.87 -11.35 4.77
N ALA A 86 -18.34 -11.33 3.52
CA ALA A 86 -17.72 -12.08 2.43
C ALA A 86 -16.34 -11.52 2.08
N ALA A 87 -16.19 -10.18 2.09
CA ALA A 87 -14.91 -9.53 1.85
C ALA A 87 -13.87 -9.89 2.93
N ILE A 88 -14.27 -9.95 4.21
CA ILE A 88 -13.39 -10.35 5.31
C ILE A 88 -12.97 -11.82 5.18
N VAL A 89 -13.91 -12.72 4.91
CA VAL A 89 -13.60 -14.15 4.73
C VAL A 89 -12.63 -14.36 3.57
N LEU A 90 -12.86 -13.68 2.44
CA LEU A 90 -11.98 -13.74 1.28
C LEU A 90 -10.58 -13.14 1.58
N GLU A 91 -10.52 -11.98 2.23
CA GLU A 91 -9.27 -11.35 2.64
C GLU A 91 -8.45 -12.30 3.52
N SER A 92 -9.05 -12.89 4.56
CA SER A 92 -8.39 -13.85 5.44
C SER A 92 -7.90 -15.10 4.70
N ALA A 93 -8.70 -15.66 3.78
CA ALA A 93 -8.31 -16.81 2.98
C ALA A 93 -7.12 -16.50 2.06
N LEU A 94 -7.12 -15.33 1.40
CA LEU A 94 -6.03 -14.89 0.53
C LEU A 94 -4.76 -14.58 1.33
N LEU A 95 -4.86 -13.93 2.50
CA LEU A 95 -3.72 -13.67 3.38
C LEU A 95 -3.07 -14.98 3.82
N LYS A 96 -3.86 -15.98 4.23
CA LYS A 96 -3.36 -17.31 4.60
C LYS A 96 -2.69 -18.01 3.41
N LYS A 97 -3.34 -18.00 2.25
CA LYS A 97 -2.81 -18.62 1.03
C LYS A 97 -1.49 -18.02 0.56
N HIS A 98 -1.31 -16.71 0.74
CA HIS A 98 -0.16 -15.95 0.22
C HIS A 98 0.80 -15.48 1.31
N ALA A 99 0.76 -16.07 2.51
CA ALA A 99 1.51 -15.63 3.69
C ALA A 99 3.02 -15.43 3.44
N ALA A 100 3.66 -16.27 2.61
CA ALA A 100 5.08 -16.16 2.30
C ALA A 100 5.45 -14.96 1.40
N THR A 101 4.47 -14.32 0.75
CA THR A 101 4.70 -13.30 -0.29
C THR A 101 3.91 -12.02 -0.05
N VAL A 102 3.14 -11.94 1.02
CA VAL A 102 2.28 -10.79 1.32
C VAL A 102 3.10 -9.63 1.89
N TRP A 103 2.77 -8.40 1.47
CA TRP A 103 3.50 -7.18 1.86
C TRP A 103 2.89 -6.48 3.07
N ASN A 104 1.60 -6.71 3.34
CA ASN A 104 0.99 -6.27 4.58
C ASN A 104 1.08 -7.36 5.64
N VAL A 105 1.41 -6.94 6.86
CA VAL A 105 1.39 -7.81 8.03
C VAL A 105 -0.02 -8.38 8.18
N VAL A 106 -0.13 -9.69 8.40
CA VAL A 106 -1.38 -10.31 8.83
C VAL A 106 -1.73 -9.66 10.15
N GLY A 107 -2.66 -8.71 10.12
CA GLY A 107 -3.25 -8.22 11.36
C GLY A 107 -3.88 -9.44 12.01
N VAL A 108 -3.41 -9.80 13.21
CA VAL A 108 -4.25 -10.58 14.14
C VAL A 108 -5.63 -9.93 14.08
N PRO A 109 -6.71 -10.69 13.79
CA PRO A 109 -8.05 -10.12 13.71
C PRO A 109 -8.26 -9.20 14.91
N LYS A 110 -8.49 -7.91 14.68
CA LYS A 110 -9.11 -7.10 15.72
C LYS A 110 -10.49 -7.69 15.87
N ASP A 111 -10.73 -8.24 17.05
CA ASP A 111 -11.73 -9.23 17.37
C ASP A 111 -13.04 -9.08 16.61
N ALA A 112 -13.55 -10.24 16.20
CA ALA A 112 -14.97 -10.45 16.03
C ALA A 112 -15.66 -10.20 17.38
N ASP A 113 -15.94 -8.94 17.70
CA ASP A 113 -16.97 -8.54 18.65
C ASP A 113 -17.26 -7.03 18.51
N SER A 114 -18.34 -6.73 17.81
CA SER A 114 -19.28 -5.62 18.01
C SER A 114 -20.48 -5.83 17.08
#